data_AF-A0A8I2DZQ9-F1
#
_entry.id   AF-A0A8I2DZQ9-F1
#
_cell.length_a   1.000
_cell.length_b   1.000
_cell.length_c   1.000
_cell.angle_alpha   90.00
_cell.angle_beta   90.00
_cell.angle_gamma   90.00
#
_symmetry.space_group_name_H-M   'P 1'
#
loop_
_entity.id
_entity.type
_entity.pdbx_description
1 polymer ?
#
loop_
_entity_poly.entity_id
_entity_poly.type
_entity_poly.pdbx_seq_one_letter_code
_entity_poly.pdbx_strand_id
1 'polypeptide(L)'
;MTVTLGELYDVVHHHLERAASASLPGDDPFAHALALAQVGTLVGHVNLLLSRPGERVDSSAGDTFRHLDHARRALDGAARWLPALDRDSTADRGALGSAVEASGAVIDLIRGHRDATGAPVTPYALAFTTRAARAYHLRHASSTLHSVSRIVHTVSRTLGNRNASVRLQTAHVSLQYASVQARYIGAGAEQALAAFPQALSLTPVPALPADPLTEDAGRIRDDCERLSRAAYETLHGRCAQPLSGSDLQMITRWRSLGTMLAGRLLVQAATEAPNDASALLRGCADLFRNSARAWRDVQERWDRVVDVDDPQIRPRLPKPSYEMVRRGQFSRMPQGAAPHPAVEIARASALRAGRLLFGSGWDPDSPTRPPGARPAPDIVADAGGVAELVQTAYRLTVADWRIAVAAPRAVTAIEHRLLTDVPEHCPADHPYRFYQLHGHQLERLRNSFQQVCAAQQAAAQSLLAAAPAIGMDTSRAVLDAAAHRHITARTWAPVPAAVAPGAIARGPAVPPPTAPGRGVRW
;
A
#
# COMPACT_ATOMS: atom_id res chain seq x y z
N MET A 1 7.39 -6.67 -7.68
CA MET A 1 7.18 -5.23 -7.44
C MET A 1 5.69 -5.02 -7.20
N THR A 2 5.33 -4.31 -6.13
CA THR A 2 3.94 -3.85 -5.91
C THR A 2 3.50 -2.93 -7.04
N VAL A 3 2.33 -3.21 -7.60
CA VAL A 3 1.66 -2.30 -8.55
C VAL A 3 0.88 -1.25 -7.76
N THR A 4 0.96 0.01 -8.18
CA THR A 4 0.20 1.12 -7.59
C THR A 4 -1.10 1.39 -8.36
N LEU A 5 -2.03 2.11 -7.74
CA LEU A 5 -3.28 2.50 -8.39
C LEU A 5 -3.06 3.34 -9.66
N GLY A 6 -2.09 4.26 -9.63
CA GLY A 6 -1.73 5.08 -10.79
C GLY A 6 -1.26 4.23 -11.96
N GLU A 7 -0.34 3.31 -11.71
CA GLU A 7 0.18 2.38 -12.72
C GLU A 7 -0.95 1.53 -13.34
N LEU A 8 -1.88 1.02 -12.53
CA LEU A 8 -3.04 0.29 -13.07
C LEU A 8 -3.93 1.17 -13.94
N TYR A 9 -4.17 2.42 -13.55
CA TYR A 9 -4.94 3.34 -14.37
C TYR A 9 -4.21 3.67 -15.68
N ASP A 10 -2.89 3.87 -15.65
CA ASP A 10 -2.10 4.13 -16.86
C ASP A 10 -2.16 2.93 -17.82
N VAL A 11 -2.09 1.71 -17.31
CA VAL A 11 -2.28 0.47 -18.09
C VAL A 11 -3.69 0.42 -18.71
N VAL A 12 -4.74 0.73 -17.94
CA VAL A 12 -6.12 0.80 -18.46
C VAL A 12 -6.20 1.81 -19.61
N HIS A 13 -5.71 3.03 -19.42
CA HIS A 13 -5.79 4.09 -20.43
C HIS A 13 -4.98 3.73 -21.68
N HIS A 14 -3.78 3.18 -21.51
CA HIS A 14 -2.94 2.72 -22.62
C HIS A 14 -3.66 1.67 -23.49
N HIS A 15 -4.24 0.65 -22.86
CA HIS A 15 -4.96 -0.39 -23.59
C HIS A 15 -6.24 0.13 -24.26
N LEU A 16 -6.96 1.06 -23.62
CA LEU A 16 -8.15 1.69 -24.21
C LEU A 16 -7.81 2.59 -25.39
N GLU A 17 -6.72 3.34 -25.34
CA GLU A 17 -6.27 4.15 -26.48
C GLU A 17 -5.89 3.29 -27.67
N ARG A 18 -5.21 2.16 -27.43
CA ARG A 18 -4.91 1.17 -28.48
C ARG A 18 -6.18 0.56 -29.05
N ALA A 19 -7.14 0.18 -28.21
CA ALA A 19 -8.42 -0.37 -28.64
C ALA A 19 -9.26 0.66 -29.44
N ALA A 20 -9.28 1.92 -29.01
CA ALA A 20 -10.02 2.99 -29.68
C ALA A 20 -9.37 3.46 -31.00
N SER A 21 -8.12 3.10 -31.23
CA SER A 21 -7.37 3.40 -32.45
C SER A 21 -7.30 2.22 -33.42
N ALA A 22 -7.56 1.00 -32.94
CA ALA A 22 -7.65 -0.18 -33.78
C ALA A 22 -8.94 -0.15 -34.61
N SER A 23 -8.82 -0.44 -35.91
CA SER A 23 -9.99 -0.69 -36.75
C SER A 23 -10.58 -2.04 -36.36
N LEU A 24 -11.86 -2.07 -35.99
CA LEU A 24 -12.58 -3.33 -35.83
C LEU A 24 -12.70 -4.02 -37.19
N PRO A 25 -12.55 -5.34 -37.26
CA PRO A 25 -12.64 -6.08 -38.51
C PRO A 25 -14.07 -6.03 -39.05
N GLY A 26 -14.32 -5.19 -40.05
CA GLY A 26 -15.51 -5.21 -40.92
C GLY A 26 -16.86 -5.42 -40.23
N ASP A 27 -17.83 -5.98 -40.96
CA ASP A 27 -19.17 -6.32 -40.48
C ASP A 27 -19.16 -7.68 -39.74
N ASP A 28 -18.15 -7.94 -38.89
CA ASP A 28 -18.07 -9.16 -38.07
C ASP A 28 -18.98 -9.02 -36.83
N PRO A 29 -20.14 -9.69 -36.81
CA PRO A 29 -21.10 -9.54 -35.73
C PRO A 29 -20.61 -10.13 -34.41
N PHE A 30 -19.68 -11.10 -34.42
CA PHE A 30 -19.10 -11.67 -33.20
C PHE A 30 -18.08 -10.72 -32.58
N ALA A 31 -17.19 -10.13 -33.39
CA ALA A 31 -16.26 -9.12 -32.91
C ALA A 31 -17.01 -7.89 -32.34
N HIS A 32 -18.10 -7.47 -32.98
CA HIS A 32 -18.96 -6.41 -32.45
C HIS A 32 -19.64 -6.81 -31.13
N ALA A 33 -20.16 -8.04 -31.02
CA ALA A 33 -20.75 -8.54 -29.78
C ALA A 33 -19.75 -8.51 -28.63
N LEU A 34 -18.54 -9.04 -28.87
CA LEU A 34 -17.45 -9.09 -27.89
C LEU A 34 -17.05 -7.69 -27.43
N ALA A 35 -16.87 -6.77 -28.37
CA ALA A 35 -16.54 -5.39 -28.07
C ALA A 35 -17.61 -4.71 -27.20
N LEU A 36 -18.90 -4.91 -27.49
CA LEU A 36 -19.98 -4.35 -26.68
C LEU A 36 -20.06 -4.97 -25.28
N ALA A 37 -19.81 -6.27 -25.14
CA ALA A 37 -19.77 -6.94 -23.84
C ALA A 37 -18.63 -6.42 -22.95
N GLN A 38 -17.43 -6.25 -23.53
CA GLN A 38 -16.26 -5.69 -22.85
C GLN A 38 -16.47 -4.21 -22.49
N VAL A 39 -17.04 -3.42 -23.39
CA VAL A 39 -17.46 -2.04 -23.13
C VAL A 39 -18.49 -1.97 -21.99
N GLY A 40 -19.51 -2.82 -22.01
CA GLY A 40 -20.51 -2.91 -20.95
C GLY A 40 -19.88 -3.22 -19.59
N THR A 41 -18.87 -4.10 -19.58
CA THR A 41 -18.09 -4.44 -18.38
C THR A 41 -17.30 -3.23 -17.85
N LEU A 42 -16.61 -2.49 -18.72
CA LEU A 42 -15.89 -1.26 -18.33
C LEU A 42 -16.82 -0.18 -17.78
N VAL A 43 -17.99 0.03 -18.40
CA VAL A 43 -19.01 0.95 -17.87
C VAL A 43 -19.51 0.48 -16.50
N GLY A 44 -19.70 -0.83 -16.32
CA GLY A 44 -20.02 -1.44 -15.03
C GLY A 44 -18.95 -1.22 -13.97
N HIS A 45 -17.66 -1.35 -14.32
CA HIS A 45 -16.54 -1.08 -13.42
C HIS A 45 -16.48 0.38 -12.99
N VAL A 46 -16.63 1.32 -13.92
CA VAL A 46 -16.72 2.76 -13.60
C VAL A 46 -17.91 3.02 -12.66
N ASN A 47 -19.07 2.45 -12.97
CA ASN A 47 -20.24 2.59 -12.11
C ASN A 47 -19.97 2.08 -10.69
N LEU A 48 -19.31 0.92 -10.56
CA LEU A 48 -18.96 0.34 -9.26
C LEU A 48 -17.99 1.24 -8.48
N LEU A 49 -16.93 1.74 -9.11
CA LEU A 49 -15.92 2.59 -8.46
C LEU A 49 -16.47 3.94 -8.00
N LEU A 50 -17.45 4.48 -8.71
CA LEU A 50 -18.11 5.72 -8.32
C LEU A 50 -19.17 5.50 -7.23
N SER A 51 -19.74 4.30 -7.15
CA SER A 51 -20.82 3.93 -6.21
C SER A 51 -20.27 3.73 -4.79
N ARG A 52 -20.87 4.39 -3.79
CA ARG A 52 -20.52 4.14 -2.38
C ARG A 52 -21.32 2.96 -1.82
N PRO A 53 -20.73 2.08 -0.99
CA PRO A 53 -21.50 1.32 -0.02
C PRO A 53 -22.02 2.30 1.05
N GLY A 54 -23.34 2.52 1.10
CA GLY A 54 -24.01 3.11 2.28
C GLY A 54 -24.16 4.63 2.38
N GLU A 55 -23.74 5.43 1.40
CA GLU A 55 -23.98 6.89 1.41
C GLU A 55 -24.96 7.32 0.31
N ARG A 56 -25.86 8.26 0.66
CA ARG A 56 -26.77 8.89 -0.29
C ARG A 56 -25.95 9.61 -1.37
N VAL A 57 -26.27 9.32 -2.63
CA VAL A 57 -25.61 9.91 -3.81
C VAL A 57 -25.67 11.44 -3.71
N ASP A 58 -24.52 12.09 -3.57
CA ASP A 58 -24.40 13.54 -3.77
C ASP A 58 -25.09 13.92 -5.09
N SER A 59 -25.97 14.92 -5.05
CA SER A 59 -26.78 15.36 -6.19
C SER A 59 -25.95 15.67 -7.45
N SER A 60 -24.69 16.10 -7.30
CA SER A 60 -23.78 16.41 -8.41
C SER A 60 -23.23 15.19 -9.15
N ALA A 61 -23.11 14.04 -8.48
CA ALA A 61 -22.73 12.78 -9.14
C ALA A 61 -23.94 12.09 -9.77
N GLY A 62 -25.16 12.45 -9.35
CA GLY A 62 -26.42 11.88 -9.84
C GLY A 62 -26.55 11.93 -11.36
N ASP A 63 -26.10 13.02 -11.99
CA ASP A 63 -26.16 13.16 -13.45
C ASP A 63 -25.17 12.22 -14.16
N THR A 64 -23.95 12.05 -13.61
CA THR A 64 -22.98 11.10 -14.18
C THR A 64 -23.54 9.68 -14.13
N PHE A 65 -24.08 9.27 -12.98
CA PHE A 65 -24.71 7.95 -12.82
C PHE A 65 -25.90 7.74 -13.74
N ARG A 66 -26.79 8.73 -13.85
CA ARG A 66 -27.95 8.66 -14.73
C ARG A 66 -27.54 8.43 -16.19
N HIS A 67 -26.50 9.11 -16.65
CA HIS A 67 -26.00 8.94 -18.01
C HIS A 67 -25.25 7.62 -18.21
N LEU A 68 -24.55 7.10 -17.19
CA LEU A 68 -23.98 5.74 -17.21
C LEU A 68 -25.07 4.68 -17.29
N ASP A 69 -26.15 4.79 -16.52
CA ASP A 69 -27.29 3.89 -16.57
C ASP A 69 -27.99 3.94 -17.93
N HIS A 70 -28.14 5.15 -18.50
CA HIS A 70 -28.73 5.29 -19.82
C HIS A 70 -27.85 4.65 -20.91
N ALA A 71 -26.54 4.88 -20.85
CA ALA A 71 -25.58 4.23 -21.74
C ALA A 71 -25.64 2.71 -21.64
N ARG A 72 -25.63 2.17 -20.41
CA ARG A 72 -25.73 0.73 -20.16
C ARG A 72 -27.02 0.13 -20.73
N ARG A 73 -28.18 0.73 -20.47
CA ARG A 73 -29.46 0.28 -21.06
C ARG A 73 -29.45 0.31 -22.58
N ALA A 74 -28.79 1.30 -23.18
CA ALA A 74 -28.67 1.41 -24.62
C ALA A 74 -27.72 0.34 -25.20
N LEU A 75 -26.60 0.05 -24.53
CA LEU A 75 -25.70 -1.06 -24.87
C LEU A 75 -26.41 -2.41 -24.78
N ASP A 76 -27.10 -2.68 -23.67
CA ASP A 76 -27.89 -3.90 -23.46
C ASP A 76 -29.00 -4.04 -24.52
N GLY A 77 -29.60 -2.91 -24.93
CA GLY A 77 -30.59 -2.85 -26.00
C GLY A 77 -30.01 -3.13 -27.39
N ALA A 78 -28.77 -2.71 -27.65
CA ALA A 78 -28.06 -3.00 -28.91
C ALA A 78 -27.62 -4.47 -28.98
N ALA A 79 -27.15 -5.04 -27.86
CA ALA A 79 -26.66 -6.41 -27.77
C ALA A 79 -27.72 -7.47 -28.17
N ARG A 80 -29.02 -7.16 -28.07
CA ARG A 80 -30.12 -8.05 -28.50
C ARG A 80 -30.11 -8.38 -29.99
N TRP A 81 -29.40 -7.58 -30.79
CA TRP A 81 -29.30 -7.74 -32.24
C TRP A 81 -27.98 -8.38 -32.67
N LEU A 82 -27.18 -8.84 -31.71
CA LEU A 82 -25.88 -9.45 -31.93
C LEU A 82 -25.91 -10.92 -31.47
N PRO A 83 -24.98 -11.75 -31.96
CA PRO A 83 -24.82 -13.12 -31.50
C PRO A 83 -24.63 -13.18 -29.98
N ALA A 84 -25.19 -14.21 -29.34
CA ALA A 84 -24.86 -14.52 -27.96
C ALA A 84 -23.39 -14.96 -27.88
N LEU A 85 -22.69 -14.48 -26.85
CA LEU A 85 -21.32 -14.88 -26.55
C LEU A 85 -21.33 -15.95 -25.47
N ASP A 86 -20.46 -16.94 -25.60
CA ASP A 86 -20.12 -17.80 -24.47
C ASP A 86 -19.30 -17.01 -23.45
N ARG A 87 -19.43 -17.36 -22.17
CA ARG A 87 -18.66 -16.70 -21.10
C ARG A 87 -17.16 -16.77 -21.36
N ASP A 88 -16.69 -17.88 -21.91
CA ASP A 88 -15.26 -18.09 -22.21
C ASP A 88 -14.77 -17.25 -23.39
N SER A 89 -15.66 -16.85 -24.32
CA SER A 89 -15.34 -15.96 -25.44
C SER A 89 -14.97 -14.54 -24.99
N THR A 90 -15.41 -14.13 -23.80
CA THR A 90 -15.13 -12.79 -23.25
C THR A 90 -13.70 -12.63 -22.72
N ALA A 91 -12.96 -13.74 -22.59
CA ALA A 91 -11.58 -13.80 -22.13
C ALA A 91 -10.53 -13.59 -23.25
N ASP A 92 -10.95 -13.24 -24.47
CA ASP A 92 -10.02 -12.97 -25.57
C ASP A 92 -9.12 -11.76 -25.26
N ARG A 93 -7.80 -11.95 -25.41
CA ARG A 93 -6.74 -11.04 -24.94
C ARG A 93 -6.42 -9.92 -25.92
N GLY A 94 -7.43 -9.40 -26.62
CA GLY A 94 -7.31 -8.16 -27.39
C GLY A 94 -7.04 -6.96 -26.48
N ALA A 95 -6.66 -5.81 -27.06
CA ALA A 95 -6.39 -4.58 -26.29
C ALA A 95 -7.58 -4.17 -25.40
N LEU A 96 -8.82 -4.36 -25.87
CA LEU A 96 -10.01 -4.06 -25.08
C LEU A 96 -10.23 -5.06 -23.92
N GLY A 97 -9.95 -6.34 -24.13
CA GLY A 97 -9.94 -7.36 -23.07
C GLY A 97 -8.89 -7.06 -22.00
N SER A 98 -7.67 -6.68 -22.40
CA SER A 98 -6.60 -6.27 -21.47
C SER A 98 -7.01 -5.03 -20.65
N ALA A 99 -7.74 -4.08 -21.24
CA ALA A 99 -8.29 -2.93 -20.51
C ALA A 99 -9.35 -3.35 -19.48
N VAL A 100 -10.21 -4.33 -19.80
CA VAL A 100 -11.19 -4.90 -18.85
C VAL A 100 -10.48 -5.56 -17.68
N GLU A 101 -9.47 -6.40 -17.94
CA GLU A 101 -8.67 -7.07 -16.92
C GLU A 101 -7.98 -6.06 -16.00
N ALA A 102 -7.28 -5.06 -16.56
CA ALA A 102 -6.62 -4.02 -15.80
C ALA A 102 -7.61 -3.18 -14.97
N SER A 103 -8.79 -2.88 -15.52
CA SER A 103 -9.85 -2.18 -14.79
C SER A 103 -10.44 -3.04 -13.66
N GLY A 104 -10.50 -4.35 -13.81
CA GLY A 104 -10.85 -5.28 -12.74
C GLY A 104 -9.78 -5.28 -11.64
N ALA A 105 -8.51 -5.29 -12.01
CA ALA A 105 -7.39 -5.21 -11.07
C ALA A 105 -7.43 -3.91 -10.23
N VAL A 106 -7.89 -2.77 -10.78
CA VAL A 106 -8.11 -1.55 -10.00
C VAL A 106 -9.14 -1.78 -8.88
N ILE A 107 -10.26 -2.44 -9.19
CA ILE A 107 -11.31 -2.74 -8.22
C ILE A 107 -10.77 -3.69 -7.15
N ASP A 108 -10.06 -4.74 -7.56
CA ASP A 108 -9.49 -5.73 -6.65
C ASP A 108 -8.41 -5.13 -5.76
N LEU A 109 -7.59 -4.21 -6.30
CA LEU A 109 -6.60 -3.48 -5.53
C LEU A 109 -7.27 -2.68 -4.40
N ILE A 110 -8.33 -1.94 -4.69
CA ILE A 110 -9.07 -1.15 -3.68
C ILE A 110 -9.75 -2.07 -2.67
N ARG A 111 -10.41 -3.14 -3.15
CA ARG A 111 -11.12 -4.10 -2.30
C ARG A 111 -10.18 -4.89 -1.39
N GLY A 112 -8.94 -5.16 -1.83
CA GLY A 112 -7.94 -5.92 -1.07
C GLY A 112 -7.59 -5.28 0.28
N HIS A 113 -7.87 -4.00 0.47
CA HIS A 113 -7.71 -3.33 1.76
C HIS A 113 -8.81 -3.63 2.78
N ARG A 114 -9.78 -4.47 2.42
CA ARG A 114 -10.88 -4.92 3.27
C ARG A 114 -10.96 -6.44 3.28
N ASP A 115 -11.41 -7.01 4.39
CA ASP A 115 -11.70 -8.44 4.49
C ASP A 115 -13.05 -8.80 3.86
N ALA A 116 -13.42 -10.09 3.91
CA ALA A 116 -14.70 -10.60 3.41
C ALA A 116 -15.93 -9.99 4.10
N THR A 117 -15.78 -9.42 5.30
CA THR A 117 -16.85 -8.72 6.04
C THR A 117 -16.93 -7.23 5.68
N GLY A 118 -16.00 -6.73 4.86
CA GLY A 118 -15.87 -5.32 4.49
C GLY A 118 -15.11 -4.48 5.52
N ALA A 119 -14.57 -5.09 6.58
CA ALA A 119 -13.81 -4.40 7.60
C ALA A 119 -12.39 -4.09 7.07
N PRO A 120 -11.81 -2.92 7.43
CA PRO A 120 -10.48 -2.56 6.94
C PRO A 120 -9.39 -3.49 7.49
N VAL A 121 -8.44 -3.91 6.64
CA VAL A 121 -7.28 -4.73 7.03
C VAL A 121 -5.95 -3.99 6.88
N THR A 122 -5.95 -2.81 6.27
CA THR A 122 -4.77 -1.94 6.23
C THR A 122 -5.17 -0.48 6.49
N PRO A 123 -4.22 0.40 6.84
CA PRO A 123 -4.53 1.79 7.17
C PRO A 123 -4.98 2.62 5.97
N TYR A 124 -4.82 2.10 4.75
CA TYR A 124 -5.24 2.76 3.51
C TYR A 124 -6.69 2.49 3.14
N ALA A 125 -7.38 1.57 3.82
CA ALA A 125 -8.77 1.19 3.51
C ALA A 125 -9.78 2.35 3.56
N LEU A 126 -9.41 3.46 4.22
CA LEU A 126 -10.20 4.67 4.34
C LEU A 126 -9.82 5.78 3.35
N ALA A 127 -8.81 5.56 2.50
CA ALA A 127 -8.33 6.57 1.54
C ALA A 127 -9.45 7.09 0.62
N PHE A 128 -10.39 6.23 0.25
CA PHE A 128 -11.52 6.56 -0.64
C PHE A 128 -12.78 7.09 0.07
N THR A 129 -12.68 7.45 1.35
CA THR A 129 -13.82 8.05 2.07
C THR A 129 -13.98 9.54 1.81
N THR A 130 -12.94 10.20 1.27
CA THR A 130 -12.92 11.66 1.06
C THR A 130 -13.46 12.08 -0.32
N ARG A 131 -13.93 13.34 -0.40
CA ARG A 131 -14.35 13.93 -1.69
C ARG A 131 -13.20 14.03 -2.69
N ALA A 132 -11.99 14.32 -2.23
CA ALA A 132 -10.80 14.45 -3.09
C ALA A 132 -10.40 13.09 -3.71
N ALA A 133 -10.60 12.00 -2.97
CA ALA A 133 -10.39 10.65 -3.49
C ALA A 133 -11.41 10.22 -4.52
N ARG A 134 -12.67 10.63 -4.35
CA ARG A 134 -13.70 10.45 -5.37
C ARG A 134 -13.38 11.23 -6.66
N ALA A 135 -12.88 12.45 -6.52
CA ALA A 135 -12.46 13.26 -7.67
C ALA A 135 -11.34 12.57 -8.47
N TYR A 136 -10.44 11.83 -7.81
CA TYR A 136 -9.43 11.01 -8.48
C TYR A 136 -10.04 9.93 -9.37
N HIS A 137 -11.00 9.13 -8.86
CA HIS A 137 -11.72 8.16 -9.69
C HIS A 137 -12.51 8.80 -10.82
N LEU A 138 -13.17 9.94 -10.57
CA LEU A 138 -13.91 10.68 -11.60
C LEU A 138 -12.99 11.18 -12.74
N ARG A 139 -11.77 11.61 -12.40
CA ARG A 139 -10.78 12.02 -13.40
C ARG A 139 -10.41 10.85 -14.32
N HIS A 140 -10.13 9.67 -13.78
CA HIS A 140 -9.82 8.49 -14.61
C HIS A 140 -11.06 7.95 -15.33
N ALA A 141 -12.24 7.99 -14.69
CA ALA A 141 -13.50 7.63 -15.32
C ALA A 141 -13.78 8.50 -16.55
N SER A 142 -13.47 9.81 -16.51
CA SER A 142 -13.60 10.68 -17.70
C SER A 142 -12.85 10.11 -18.90
N SER A 143 -11.57 9.78 -18.73
CA SER A 143 -10.73 9.24 -19.81
C SER A 143 -11.22 7.87 -20.29
N THR A 144 -11.57 6.98 -19.37
CA THR A 144 -12.15 5.66 -19.70
C THR A 144 -13.43 5.80 -20.52
N LEU A 145 -14.38 6.61 -20.04
CA LEU A 145 -15.67 6.82 -20.71
C LEU A 145 -15.51 7.49 -22.08
N HIS A 146 -14.55 8.41 -22.21
CA HIS A 146 -14.23 9.01 -23.50
C HIS A 146 -13.75 7.96 -24.51
N SER A 147 -12.77 7.13 -24.16
CA SER A 147 -12.24 6.07 -25.03
C SER A 147 -13.31 5.02 -25.36
N VAL A 148 -14.08 4.60 -24.37
CA VAL A 148 -15.21 3.69 -24.56
C VAL A 148 -16.26 4.29 -25.51
N SER A 149 -16.57 5.59 -25.39
CA SER A 149 -17.50 6.26 -26.30
C SER A 149 -17.02 6.24 -27.76
N ARG A 150 -15.71 6.33 -28.01
CA ARG A 150 -15.12 6.25 -29.36
C ARG A 150 -15.24 4.84 -29.94
N ILE A 151 -15.04 3.82 -29.13
CA ILE A 151 -15.22 2.41 -29.54
C ILE A 151 -16.68 2.19 -29.92
N VAL A 152 -17.63 2.60 -29.07
CA VAL A 152 -19.07 2.50 -29.33
C VAL A 152 -19.46 3.23 -30.61
N HIS A 153 -18.89 4.43 -30.84
CA HIS A 153 -19.13 5.17 -32.07
C HIS A 153 -18.63 4.40 -33.30
N THR A 154 -17.45 3.82 -33.22
CA THR A 154 -16.85 3.02 -34.30
C THR A 154 -17.74 1.82 -34.63
N VAL A 155 -18.14 1.04 -33.62
CA VAL A 155 -19.09 -0.09 -33.78
C VAL A 155 -20.41 0.38 -34.40
N SER A 156 -20.94 1.53 -33.97
CA SER A 156 -22.21 2.04 -34.50
C SER A 156 -22.18 2.36 -36.00
N ARG A 157 -20.99 2.66 -36.54
CA ARG A 157 -20.78 3.00 -37.95
C ARG A 157 -20.49 1.78 -38.82
N THR A 158 -19.90 0.74 -38.25
CA THR A 158 -19.54 -0.49 -38.98
C THR A 158 -20.64 -1.53 -38.94
N LEU A 159 -21.50 -1.51 -37.92
CA LEU A 159 -22.59 -2.46 -37.77
C LEU A 159 -23.71 -2.25 -38.81
N GLY A 160 -24.02 -3.27 -39.60
CA GLY A 160 -25.09 -3.23 -40.60
C GLY A 160 -26.53 -3.12 -40.06
N ASN A 161 -26.75 -3.26 -38.75
CA ASN A 161 -28.09 -3.23 -38.15
C ASN A 161 -28.50 -1.83 -37.66
N ARG A 162 -29.42 -1.18 -38.39
CA ARG A 162 -29.92 0.18 -38.09
C ARG A 162 -30.47 0.36 -36.67
N ASN A 163 -31.21 -0.62 -36.16
CA ASN A 163 -31.81 -0.52 -34.81
C ASN A 163 -30.73 -0.56 -33.72
N ALA A 164 -29.73 -1.42 -33.90
CA ALA A 164 -28.59 -1.48 -33.00
C ALA A 164 -27.73 -0.21 -33.09
N SER A 165 -27.47 0.31 -34.29
CA SER A 165 -26.70 1.55 -34.48
C SER A 165 -27.35 2.76 -33.80
N VAL A 166 -28.68 2.92 -33.85
CA VAL A 166 -29.38 4.01 -33.12
C VAL A 166 -29.21 3.89 -31.60
N ARG A 167 -29.26 2.66 -31.07
CA ARG A 167 -29.00 2.41 -29.64
C ARG A 167 -27.55 2.72 -29.27
N LEU A 168 -26.59 2.34 -30.11
CA LEU A 168 -25.17 2.65 -29.90
C LEU A 168 -24.89 4.16 -30.00
N GLN A 169 -25.54 4.89 -30.89
CA GLN A 169 -25.47 6.36 -30.91
C GLN A 169 -25.99 6.98 -29.61
N THR A 170 -27.09 6.45 -29.06
CA THR A 170 -27.62 6.88 -27.76
C THR A 170 -26.62 6.60 -26.63
N ALA A 171 -26.00 5.43 -26.64
CA ALA A 171 -24.95 5.08 -25.69
C ALA A 171 -23.74 6.01 -25.82
N HIS A 172 -23.28 6.27 -27.05
CA HIS A 172 -22.17 7.17 -27.35
C HIS A 172 -22.39 8.58 -26.76
N VAL A 173 -23.53 9.20 -27.06
CA VAL A 173 -23.86 10.54 -26.55
C VAL A 173 -23.90 10.57 -25.03
N SER A 174 -24.48 9.53 -24.42
CA SER A 174 -24.57 9.42 -22.96
C SER A 174 -23.19 9.26 -22.30
N LEU A 175 -22.30 8.46 -22.90
CA LEU A 175 -20.93 8.27 -22.41
C LEU A 175 -20.09 9.53 -22.58
N GLN A 176 -20.23 10.26 -23.68
CA GLN A 176 -19.56 11.55 -23.87
C GLN A 176 -19.99 12.57 -22.81
N TYR A 177 -21.30 12.67 -22.55
CA TYR A 177 -21.82 13.55 -21.51
C TYR A 177 -21.26 13.18 -20.14
N ALA A 178 -21.33 11.89 -19.77
CA ALA A 178 -20.79 11.40 -18.51
C ALA A 178 -19.27 11.66 -18.40
N SER A 179 -18.52 11.49 -19.49
CA SER A 179 -17.08 11.80 -19.55
C SER A 179 -16.79 13.27 -19.25
N VAL A 180 -17.52 14.21 -19.86
CA VAL A 180 -17.34 15.66 -19.63
C VAL A 180 -17.69 16.01 -18.20
N GLN A 181 -18.80 15.49 -17.67
CA GLN A 181 -19.23 15.75 -16.30
C GLN A 181 -18.23 15.19 -15.28
N ALA A 182 -17.73 13.97 -15.51
CA ALA A 182 -16.70 13.36 -14.66
C ALA A 182 -15.41 14.19 -14.64
N ARG A 183 -15.00 14.76 -15.79
CA ARG A 183 -13.85 15.68 -15.87
C ARG A 183 -14.06 16.93 -15.02
N TYR A 184 -15.22 17.55 -15.15
CA TYR A 184 -15.56 18.78 -14.44
C TYR A 184 -15.57 18.57 -12.92
N ILE A 185 -16.22 17.50 -12.44
CA ILE A 185 -16.28 17.19 -11.00
C ILE A 185 -14.90 16.70 -10.49
N GLY A 186 -14.13 16.02 -11.33
CA GLY A 186 -12.80 15.50 -11.01
C GLY A 186 -11.68 16.53 -10.93
N ALA A 187 -11.94 17.82 -11.16
CA ALA A 187 -10.91 18.87 -11.21
C ALA A 187 -10.12 19.08 -9.90
N GLY A 188 -10.62 18.59 -8.76
CA GLY A 188 -9.96 18.62 -7.45
C GLY A 188 -9.35 17.29 -7.00
N ALA A 189 -8.99 16.42 -7.95
CA ALA A 189 -8.43 15.10 -7.67
C ALA A 189 -7.12 15.16 -6.86
N GLU A 190 -7.06 14.39 -5.77
CA GLU A 190 -5.84 14.19 -4.99
C GLU A 190 -4.88 13.24 -5.74
N GLN A 191 -3.83 13.79 -6.35
CA GLN A 191 -2.88 13.01 -7.15
C GLN A 191 -2.08 11.99 -6.34
N ALA A 192 -1.94 12.21 -5.02
CA ALA A 192 -1.26 11.28 -4.13
C ALA A 192 -1.86 9.87 -4.12
N LEU A 193 -3.14 9.73 -4.51
CA LEU A 193 -3.79 8.43 -4.65
C LEU A 193 -3.21 7.57 -5.77
N ALA A 194 -2.44 8.15 -6.70
CA ALA A 194 -1.67 7.36 -7.65
C ALA A 194 -0.71 6.40 -6.93
N ALA A 195 -0.14 6.81 -5.79
CA ALA A 195 0.75 6.00 -4.97
C ALA A 195 0.02 5.00 -4.03
N PHE A 196 -1.30 4.83 -4.19
CA PHE A 196 -2.09 3.90 -3.39
C PHE A 196 -1.60 2.45 -3.61
N PRO A 197 -1.12 1.76 -2.56
CA PRO A 197 -0.43 0.49 -2.71
C PRO A 197 -1.39 -0.69 -2.82
N GLN A 198 -0.85 -1.82 -3.25
CA GLN A 198 -1.50 -3.11 -3.09
C GLN A 198 -1.54 -3.57 -1.62
N ALA A 199 -2.67 -4.10 -1.17
CA ALA A 199 -2.79 -4.79 0.12
C ALA A 199 -2.17 -6.19 0.08
N LEU A 200 -0.86 -6.29 0.30
CA LEU A 200 -0.17 -7.58 0.29
C LEU A 200 -0.62 -8.51 1.43
N SER A 201 -0.61 -9.82 1.18
CA SER A 201 -0.83 -10.82 2.22
C SER A 201 0.38 -10.89 3.16
N LEU A 202 0.16 -11.31 4.40
CA LEU A 202 1.22 -11.48 5.40
C LEU A 202 2.13 -12.69 5.12
N THR A 203 2.02 -13.33 3.96
CA THR A 203 2.89 -14.44 3.57
C THR A 203 4.33 -13.92 3.44
N PRO A 204 5.27 -14.38 4.28
CA PRO A 204 6.66 -13.94 4.20
C PRO A 204 7.30 -14.40 2.89
N VAL A 205 8.12 -13.52 2.31
CA VAL A 205 8.99 -13.87 1.19
C VAL A 205 10.42 -13.82 1.72
N PRO A 206 11.12 -14.96 1.88
CA PRO A 206 12.48 -14.95 2.40
C PRO A 206 13.43 -14.21 1.45
N ALA A 207 14.52 -13.68 1.99
CA ALA A 207 15.61 -13.13 1.18
C ALA A 207 16.59 -14.28 0.88
N LEU A 208 16.60 -14.76 -0.36
CA LEU A 208 17.48 -15.86 -0.75
C LEU A 208 18.78 -15.29 -1.34
N PRO A 209 19.95 -15.90 -1.05
CA PRO A 209 21.22 -15.44 -1.63
C PRO A 209 21.23 -15.41 -3.16
N ALA A 210 20.44 -16.27 -3.80
CA ALA A 210 20.32 -16.36 -5.26
C ALA A 210 19.43 -15.27 -5.88
N ASP A 211 18.66 -14.51 -5.08
CA ASP A 211 17.79 -13.47 -5.64
C ASP A 211 18.63 -12.33 -6.26
N PRO A 212 18.21 -11.71 -7.37
CA PRO A 212 18.91 -10.55 -7.92
C PRO A 212 18.92 -9.37 -6.94
N LEU A 213 20.08 -8.73 -6.75
CA LEU A 213 20.22 -7.55 -5.88
C LEU A 213 19.39 -6.36 -6.38
N THR A 214 19.17 -6.27 -7.70
CA THR A 214 18.31 -5.28 -8.35
C THR A 214 16.84 -5.33 -7.90
N GLU A 215 16.40 -6.45 -7.30
CA GLU A 215 15.04 -6.57 -6.76
C GLU A 215 14.93 -6.14 -5.29
N ASP A 216 16.05 -6.07 -4.55
CA ASP A 216 16.02 -5.98 -3.09
C ASP A 216 15.31 -4.71 -2.60
N ALA A 217 15.54 -3.55 -3.23
CA ALA A 217 14.84 -2.30 -2.87
C ALA A 217 13.33 -2.41 -3.08
N GLY A 218 12.89 -2.99 -4.22
CA GLY A 218 11.49 -3.27 -4.49
C GLY A 218 10.86 -4.22 -3.45
N ARG A 219 11.57 -5.30 -3.11
CA ARG A 219 11.11 -6.28 -2.12
C ARG A 219 11.06 -5.70 -0.70
N ILE A 220 11.98 -4.82 -0.33
CA ILE A 220 11.91 -4.08 0.94
C ILE A 220 10.64 -3.22 1.00
N ARG A 221 10.28 -2.54 -0.10
CA ARG A 221 9.02 -1.77 -0.17
C ARG A 221 7.81 -2.67 0.01
N ASP A 222 7.80 -3.84 -0.61
CA ASP A 222 6.74 -4.85 -0.42
C ASP A 222 6.67 -5.33 1.04
N ASP A 223 7.81 -5.58 1.70
CA ASP A 223 7.86 -5.95 3.13
C ASP A 223 7.30 -4.85 4.02
N CYS A 224 7.57 -3.57 3.72
CA CYS A 224 7.01 -2.44 4.45
C CYS A 224 5.47 -2.39 4.39
N GLU A 225 4.86 -2.79 3.26
CA GLU A 225 3.40 -2.91 3.15
C GLU A 225 2.87 -4.05 4.03
N ARG A 226 3.54 -5.20 4.04
CA ARG A 226 3.16 -6.35 4.89
C ARG A 226 3.31 -6.03 6.38
N LEU A 227 4.40 -5.37 6.77
CA LEU A 227 4.61 -4.92 8.16
C LEU A 227 3.57 -3.87 8.58
N SER A 228 3.23 -2.94 7.67
CA SER A 228 2.16 -1.97 7.92
C SER A 228 0.80 -2.64 8.13
N ARG A 229 0.49 -3.68 7.36
CA ARG A 229 -0.70 -4.51 7.56
C ARG A 229 -0.67 -5.21 8.92
N ALA A 230 0.42 -5.89 9.27
CA ALA A 230 0.55 -6.58 10.56
C ALA A 230 0.37 -5.63 11.75
N ALA A 231 0.96 -4.43 11.68
CA ALA A 231 0.80 -3.39 12.68
C ALA A 231 -0.67 -2.91 12.78
N TYR A 232 -1.34 -2.71 11.65
CA TYR A 232 -2.74 -2.29 11.62
C TYR A 232 -3.68 -3.36 12.19
N GLU A 233 -3.53 -4.62 11.79
CA GLU A 233 -4.30 -5.73 12.34
C GLU A 233 -4.08 -5.86 13.85
N THR A 234 -2.84 -5.65 14.32
CA THR A 234 -2.49 -5.71 15.75
C THR A 234 -3.19 -4.60 16.54
N LEU A 235 -3.12 -3.36 16.03
CA LEU A 235 -3.73 -2.20 16.68
C LEU A 235 -5.24 -2.37 16.86
N HIS A 236 -5.91 -2.96 15.87
CA HIS A 236 -7.36 -3.14 15.86
C HIS A 236 -7.82 -4.50 16.43
N GLY A 237 -6.92 -5.35 16.92
CA GLY A 237 -7.25 -6.66 17.49
C GLY A 237 -7.87 -7.62 16.46
N ARG A 238 -7.44 -7.52 15.19
CA ARG A 238 -7.96 -8.29 14.05
C ARG A 238 -6.99 -9.35 13.53
N CYS A 239 -5.84 -9.51 14.17
CA CYS A 239 -4.89 -10.54 13.81
C CYS A 239 -5.47 -11.94 14.06
N ALA A 240 -5.37 -12.81 13.06
CA ALA A 240 -5.66 -14.24 13.26
C ALA A 240 -4.70 -14.89 14.28
N GLN A 241 -3.46 -14.39 14.35
CA GLN A 241 -2.45 -14.78 15.34
C GLN A 241 -1.94 -13.50 16.03
N PRO A 242 -2.18 -13.29 17.34
CA PRO A 242 -1.63 -12.13 18.04
C PRO A 242 -0.10 -12.22 18.15
N LEU A 243 0.58 -11.07 18.14
CA LEU A 243 2.02 -11.00 18.37
C LEU A 243 2.34 -11.43 19.80
N SER A 244 3.23 -12.41 19.94
CA SER A 244 3.79 -12.84 21.21
C SER A 244 4.90 -11.89 21.68
N GLY A 245 5.35 -12.02 22.93
CA GLY A 245 6.46 -11.26 23.48
C GLY A 245 7.77 -11.63 22.79
N SER A 246 7.93 -12.91 22.46
CA SER A 246 9.06 -13.39 21.66
C SER A 246 9.06 -12.80 20.24
N ASP A 247 7.89 -12.65 19.60
CA ASP A 247 7.77 -12.01 18.29
C ASP A 247 8.19 -10.53 18.37
N LEU A 248 7.74 -9.80 19.40
CA LEU A 248 8.11 -8.39 19.61
C LEU A 248 9.62 -8.23 19.84
N GLN A 249 10.25 -9.12 20.62
CA GLN A 249 11.70 -9.11 20.82
C GLN A 249 12.45 -9.38 19.52
N MET A 250 12.01 -10.34 18.71
CA MET A 250 12.63 -10.63 17.42
C MET A 250 12.44 -9.47 16.42
N ILE A 251 11.23 -8.90 16.34
CA ILE A 251 10.94 -7.75 15.48
C ILE A 251 11.81 -6.55 15.87
N THR A 252 11.86 -6.18 17.15
CA THR A 252 12.69 -5.06 17.64
C THR A 252 14.18 -5.24 17.28
N ARG A 253 14.74 -6.45 17.47
CA ARG A 253 16.10 -6.78 17.03
C ARG A 253 16.30 -6.55 15.53
N TRP A 254 15.42 -7.10 14.69
CA TRP A 254 15.53 -6.96 13.23
C TRP A 254 15.33 -5.51 12.77
N ARG A 255 14.44 -4.75 13.42
CA ARG A 255 14.22 -3.34 13.10
C ARG A 255 15.37 -2.43 13.54
N SER A 256 16.02 -2.72 14.67
CA SER A 256 17.27 -2.04 15.04
C SER A 256 18.36 -2.24 13.98
N LEU A 257 18.60 -3.49 13.56
CA LEU A 257 19.58 -3.81 12.51
C LEU A 257 19.19 -3.18 11.17
N GLY A 258 17.95 -3.35 10.72
CA GLY A 258 17.46 -2.81 9.45
C GLY A 258 17.55 -1.28 9.38
N THR A 259 17.21 -0.58 10.46
CA THR A 259 17.32 0.88 10.54
C THR A 259 18.78 1.33 10.47
N MET A 260 19.69 0.63 11.14
CA MET A 260 21.13 0.92 11.05
C MET A 260 21.66 0.71 9.62
N LEU A 261 21.25 -0.38 8.95
CA LEU A 261 21.64 -0.68 7.58
C LEU A 261 21.09 0.37 6.59
N ALA A 262 19.83 0.77 6.75
CA ALA A 262 19.23 1.84 5.96
C ALA A 262 20.00 3.17 6.13
N GLY A 263 20.41 3.51 7.36
CA GLY A 263 21.28 4.67 7.60
C GLY A 263 22.63 4.55 6.87
N ARG A 264 23.24 3.36 6.81
CA ARG A 264 24.47 3.14 6.03
C ARG A 264 24.23 3.23 4.52
N LEU A 265 23.10 2.74 4.02
CA LEU A 265 22.71 2.90 2.61
C LEU A 265 22.54 4.38 2.24
N LEU A 266 21.99 5.21 3.13
CA LEU A 266 21.90 6.66 2.92
C LEU A 266 23.27 7.34 2.87
N VAL A 267 24.27 6.85 3.61
CA VAL A 267 25.66 7.33 3.48
C VAL A 267 26.21 7.02 2.09
N GLN A 268 25.94 5.85 1.53
CA GLN A 268 26.35 5.49 0.16
C GLN A 268 25.59 6.34 -0.87
N ALA A 269 24.28 6.51 -0.70
CA ALA A 269 23.48 7.39 -1.54
C ALA A 269 24.02 8.83 -1.55
N ALA A 270 24.51 9.32 -0.41
CA ALA A 270 25.11 10.65 -0.30
C ALA A 270 26.39 10.82 -1.12
N THR A 271 27.12 9.74 -1.42
CA THR A 271 28.34 9.82 -2.25
C THR A 271 28.01 9.99 -3.75
N GLU A 272 26.84 9.53 -4.18
CA GLU A 272 26.38 9.62 -5.57
C GLU A 272 25.40 10.79 -5.80
N ALA A 273 24.97 11.47 -4.73
CA ALA A 273 24.03 12.58 -4.81
C ALA A 273 24.73 13.91 -5.16
N PRO A 274 24.02 14.87 -5.80
CA PRO A 274 24.51 16.24 -5.98
C PRO A 274 24.94 16.88 -4.64
N ASN A 275 25.89 17.82 -4.67
CA ASN A 275 26.55 18.37 -3.47
C ASN A 275 25.57 18.83 -2.36
N ASP A 276 24.50 19.56 -2.72
CA ASP A 276 23.52 20.05 -1.75
C ASP A 276 22.68 18.91 -1.13
N ALA A 277 22.34 17.91 -1.93
CA ALA A 277 21.65 16.71 -1.46
C ALA A 277 22.56 15.79 -0.62
N SER A 278 23.86 15.74 -0.93
CA SER A 278 24.85 14.92 -0.24
C SER A 278 24.91 15.24 1.26
N ALA A 279 24.94 16.52 1.63
CA ALA A 279 24.94 16.94 3.04
C ALA A 279 23.62 16.56 3.75
N LEU A 280 22.48 16.77 3.10
CA LEU A 280 21.16 16.41 3.64
C LEU A 280 21.04 14.90 3.89
N LEU A 281 21.51 14.06 2.96
CA LEU A 281 21.47 12.61 3.10
C LEU A 281 22.39 12.10 4.21
N ARG A 282 23.56 12.71 4.42
CA ARG A 282 24.40 12.40 5.60
C ARG A 282 23.70 12.76 6.91
N GLY A 283 23.05 13.92 6.98
CA GLY A 283 22.23 14.31 8.13
C GLY A 283 21.07 13.33 8.38
N CYS A 284 20.41 12.86 7.31
CA CYS A 284 19.40 11.81 7.41
C CYS A 284 19.99 10.51 7.98
N ALA A 285 21.16 10.09 7.51
CA ALA A 285 21.82 8.89 8.00
C ALA A 285 22.10 8.94 9.52
N ASP A 286 22.43 10.13 10.06
CA ASP A 286 22.59 10.32 11.50
C ASP A 286 21.27 10.16 12.28
N LEU A 287 20.16 10.63 11.73
CA LEU A 287 18.83 10.39 12.32
C LEU A 287 18.45 8.90 12.30
N PHE A 288 18.83 8.16 11.27
CA PHE A 288 18.68 6.70 11.24
C PHE A 288 19.54 6.01 12.31
N ARG A 289 20.76 6.51 12.60
CA ARG A 289 21.56 6.00 13.72
C ARG A 289 20.84 6.22 15.06
N ASN A 290 20.25 7.39 15.28
CA ASN A 290 19.47 7.68 16.48
C ASN A 290 18.23 6.79 16.59
N SER A 291 17.55 6.56 15.46
CA SER A 291 16.39 5.65 15.41
C SER A 291 16.79 4.19 15.69
N ALA A 292 17.92 3.71 15.15
CA ALA A 292 18.44 2.38 15.44
C ALA A 292 18.82 2.21 16.93
N ARG A 293 19.34 3.26 17.58
CA ARG A 293 19.56 3.30 19.04
C ARG A 293 18.25 3.22 19.80
N ALA A 294 17.24 4.01 19.44
CA ALA A 294 15.93 3.92 20.09
C ALA A 294 15.33 2.52 20.01
N TRP A 295 15.45 1.83 18.86
CA TRP A 295 15.06 0.42 18.74
C TRP A 295 15.88 -0.52 19.62
N ARG A 296 17.18 -0.28 19.76
CA ARG A 296 18.06 -1.06 20.66
C ARG A 296 17.69 -0.85 22.13
N ASP A 297 17.38 0.38 22.54
CA ASP A 297 16.95 0.69 23.90
C ASP A 297 15.61 -0.02 24.23
N VAL A 298 14.73 -0.20 23.23
CA VAL A 298 13.54 -1.05 23.39
C VAL A 298 13.93 -2.51 23.54
N GLN A 299 14.83 -3.03 22.67
CA GLN A 299 15.30 -4.40 22.72
C GLN A 299 15.89 -4.76 24.10
N GLU A 300 16.74 -3.89 24.66
CA GLU A 300 17.37 -4.09 25.98
C GLU A 300 16.34 -4.21 27.11
N ARG A 301 15.16 -3.55 26.99
CA ARG A 301 14.07 -3.69 27.97
C ARG A 301 13.43 -5.07 27.95
N TRP A 302 13.62 -5.86 26.89
CA TRP A 302 13.14 -7.24 26.79
C TRP A 302 14.14 -8.29 27.31
N ASP A 303 15.40 -7.93 27.62
CA ASP A 303 16.47 -8.89 27.92
C ASP A 303 16.22 -9.79 29.16
N ARG A 304 15.33 -9.37 30.07
CA ARG A 304 14.90 -10.15 31.24
C ARG A 304 13.39 -10.36 31.31
N VAL A 305 12.74 -10.31 30.14
CA VAL A 305 11.31 -10.61 29.99
C VAL A 305 11.17 -11.92 29.25
N VAL A 306 10.51 -12.88 29.88
CA VAL A 306 10.23 -14.20 29.32
C VAL A 306 8.76 -14.27 28.98
N ASP A 307 8.47 -14.65 27.74
CA ASP A 307 7.11 -14.95 27.30
C ASP A 307 6.83 -16.44 27.47
N VAL A 308 5.76 -16.78 28.20
CA VAL A 308 5.34 -18.16 28.40
C VAL A 308 4.00 -18.42 27.70
N ASP A 309 3.81 -19.65 27.20
CA ASP A 309 2.49 -20.07 26.72
C ASP A 309 1.44 -19.85 27.81
N ASP A 310 0.22 -19.50 27.40
CA ASP A 310 -0.89 -19.25 28.30
C ASP A 310 -1.14 -20.47 29.20
N PRO A 311 -1.00 -20.33 30.53
CA PRO A 311 -1.20 -21.46 31.45
C PRO A 311 -2.65 -22.00 31.42
N GLN A 312 -3.63 -21.22 30.93
CA GLN A 312 -5.00 -21.69 30.72
C GLN A 312 -5.12 -22.61 29.49
N ILE A 313 -4.26 -22.43 28.49
CA ILE A 313 -4.25 -23.19 27.24
C ILE A 313 -3.32 -24.41 27.36
N ARG A 314 -2.22 -24.30 28.12
CA ARG A 314 -1.22 -25.37 28.32
C ARG A 314 -0.73 -25.45 29.76
N PRO A 315 -1.50 -26.05 30.68
CA PRO A 315 -1.19 -26.09 32.12
C PRO A 315 -0.02 -27.00 32.51
N ARG A 316 0.55 -27.78 31.58
CA ARG A 316 1.58 -28.80 31.85
C ARG A 316 3.01 -28.37 31.53
N LEU A 317 3.25 -27.10 31.16
CA LEU A 317 4.59 -26.66 30.80
C LEU A 317 5.49 -26.59 32.04
N PRO A 318 6.69 -27.22 32.01
CA PRO A 318 7.62 -27.15 33.12
C PRO A 318 8.09 -25.71 33.32
N LYS A 319 8.22 -25.30 34.58
CA LYS A 319 8.78 -24.00 34.94
C LYS A 319 10.21 -23.88 34.40
N PRO A 320 10.65 -22.70 33.93
CA PRO A 320 11.98 -22.54 33.37
C PRO A 320 13.10 -22.96 34.36
N SER A 321 14.03 -23.84 33.95
CA SER A 321 15.11 -24.37 34.81
C SER A 321 16.41 -23.56 34.73
N TYR A 322 17.23 -23.58 35.80
CA TYR A 322 18.48 -22.81 35.87
C TYR A 322 19.49 -23.10 34.75
N GLU A 323 19.65 -24.37 34.33
CA GLU A 323 20.64 -24.77 33.33
C GLU A 323 20.26 -24.38 31.90
N MET A 324 18.97 -24.42 31.57
CA MET A 324 18.45 -23.98 30.28
C MET A 324 18.67 -22.45 30.08
N VAL A 325 18.73 -21.67 31.18
CA VAL A 325 19.02 -20.20 31.14
C VAL A 325 20.50 -19.95 30.90
N ARG A 326 21.35 -20.65 31.63
CA ARG A 326 22.82 -20.47 31.56
C ARG A 326 23.40 -20.83 30.19
N ARG A 327 22.77 -21.74 29.45
CA ARG A 327 23.19 -22.15 28.10
C ARG A 327 22.66 -21.27 26.97
N GLY A 328 21.93 -20.19 27.27
CA GLY A 328 21.26 -19.38 26.25
C GLY A 328 20.15 -20.13 25.50
N GLN A 329 19.67 -21.26 26.04
CA GLN A 329 18.64 -22.09 25.40
C GLN A 329 17.21 -21.54 25.64
N PHE A 330 17.04 -20.47 26.43
CA PHE A 330 15.71 -19.94 26.81
C PHE A 330 15.03 -18.93 25.90
N SER A 331 15.53 -18.69 24.69
CA SER A 331 14.63 -18.15 23.65
C SER A 331 13.61 -19.19 23.14
N ARG A 332 13.68 -20.46 23.58
CA ARG A 332 12.71 -21.49 23.20
C ARG A 332 12.28 -22.35 24.40
N MET A 333 11.36 -21.84 25.21
CA MET A 333 10.26 -22.68 25.72
C MET A 333 9.60 -23.38 24.51
N PRO A 334 8.98 -24.58 24.64
CA PRO A 334 8.54 -25.37 23.48
C PRO A 334 7.74 -24.48 22.53
N GLN A 335 8.26 -24.26 21.32
CA GLN A 335 7.62 -23.45 20.28
C GLN A 335 6.27 -24.09 19.96
N GLY A 336 5.22 -23.65 20.66
CA GLY A 336 3.88 -24.17 20.48
C GLY A 336 3.23 -23.69 19.19
N ALA A 337 3.69 -22.55 18.69
CA ALA A 337 3.23 -21.92 17.47
C ALA A 337 4.43 -21.46 16.63
N ALA A 338 4.31 -21.55 15.31
CA ALA A 338 5.23 -20.90 14.40
C ALA A 338 5.29 -19.39 14.72
N PRO A 339 6.47 -18.73 14.59
CA PRO A 339 6.59 -17.30 14.84
C PRO A 339 5.60 -16.53 13.97
N HIS A 340 5.13 -15.39 14.46
CA HIS A 340 4.22 -14.56 13.69
C HIS A 340 4.89 -14.15 12.36
N PRO A 341 4.19 -14.16 11.21
CA PRO A 341 4.80 -13.87 9.90
C PRO A 341 5.58 -12.54 9.84
N ALA A 342 5.17 -11.54 10.62
CA ALA A 342 5.86 -10.25 10.74
C ALA A 342 7.32 -10.37 11.18
N VAL A 343 7.69 -11.41 11.95
CA VAL A 343 9.07 -11.68 12.35
C VAL A 343 9.94 -11.98 11.13
N GLU A 344 9.49 -12.91 10.28
CA GLU A 344 10.22 -13.29 9.06
C GLU A 344 10.23 -12.16 8.03
N ILE A 345 9.15 -11.36 7.94
CA ILE A 345 9.11 -10.17 7.07
C ILE A 345 10.12 -9.11 7.57
N ALA A 346 10.18 -8.86 8.88
CA ALA A 346 11.14 -7.91 9.46
C ALA A 346 12.58 -8.37 9.20
N ARG A 347 12.85 -9.68 9.39
CA ARG A 347 14.14 -10.30 9.05
C ARG A 347 14.48 -10.14 7.58
N ALA A 348 13.58 -10.52 6.67
CA ALA A 348 13.81 -10.43 5.24
C ALA A 348 14.16 -9.00 4.80
N SER A 349 13.42 -7.99 5.30
CA SER A 349 13.72 -6.59 4.99
C SER A 349 15.12 -6.13 5.45
N ALA A 350 15.57 -6.58 6.64
CA ALA A 350 16.90 -6.27 7.15
C ALA A 350 17.99 -7.01 6.36
N LEU A 351 17.76 -8.28 5.99
CA LEU A 351 18.67 -9.06 5.15
C LEU A 351 18.85 -8.40 3.78
N ARG A 352 17.76 -8.00 3.12
CA ARG A 352 17.83 -7.30 1.82
C ARG A 352 18.58 -5.97 1.90
N ALA A 353 18.37 -5.19 2.96
CA ALA A 353 19.13 -3.96 3.17
C ALA A 353 20.65 -4.23 3.33
N GLY A 354 21.00 -5.32 4.02
CA GLY A 354 22.39 -5.75 4.14
C GLY A 354 22.96 -6.33 2.84
N ARG A 355 22.17 -7.07 2.07
CA ARG A 355 22.55 -7.59 0.75
C ARG A 355 22.84 -6.47 -0.26
N LEU A 356 22.02 -5.42 -0.26
CA LEU A 356 22.31 -4.21 -1.04
C LEU A 356 23.68 -3.63 -0.65
N LEU A 357 23.95 -3.49 0.65
CA LEU A 357 25.17 -2.85 1.17
C LEU A 357 26.44 -3.70 1.04
N PHE A 358 26.34 -5.01 1.22
CA PHE A 358 27.48 -5.93 1.42
C PHE A 358 27.57 -7.05 0.39
N GLY A 359 26.54 -7.23 -0.44
CA GLY A 359 26.44 -8.28 -1.46
C GLY A 359 25.58 -9.47 -1.05
N SER A 360 25.27 -10.31 -2.03
CA SER A 360 24.30 -11.41 -1.90
C SER A 360 24.66 -12.49 -0.87
N GLY A 361 25.96 -12.68 -0.59
CA GLY A 361 26.47 -13.63 0.39
C GLY A 361 26.54 -13.09 1.82
N TRP A 362 26.03 -11.88 2.09
CA TRP A 362 26.06 -11.31 3.43
C TRP A 362 25.05 -12.00 4.36
N ASP A 363 25.56 -12.43 5.52
CA ASP A 363 24.76 -13.01 6.61
C ASP A 363 25.13 -12.31 7.94
N PRO A 364 24.16 -11.67 8.64
CA PRO A 364 24.39 -11.04 9.93
C PRO A 364 24.73 -12.03 11.06
N ASP A 365 24.39 -13.31 10.91
CA ASP A 365 24.67 -14.35 11.92
C ASP A 365 26.03 -15.04 11.66
N SER A 366 26.74 -14.70 10.58
CA SER A 366 28.08 -15.23 10.32
C SER A 366 29.11 -14.69 11.33
N PRO A 367 29.99 -15.55 11.90
CA PRO A 367 31.03 -15.11 12.82
C PRO A 367 32.14 -14.29 12.14
N THR A 368 32.18 -14.26 10.81
CA THR A 368 33.16 -13.49 10.05
C THR A 368 32.84 -12.01 10.08
N ARG A 369 33.86 -11.15 10.13
CA ARG A 369 33.69 -9.70 9.97
C ARG A 369 32.86 -9.40 8.73
N PRO A 370 31.85 -8.50 8.80
CA PRO A 370 31.08 -8.14 7.62
C PRO A 370 32.04 -7.63 6.53
N PRO A 371 31.83 -8.01 5.26
CA PRO A 371 32.66 -7.55 4.17
C PRO A 371 32.60 -6.02 4.08
N GLY A 372 33.59 -5.43 3.41
CA GLY A 372 33.54 -4.00 3.08
C GLY A 372 32.24 -3.66 2.34
N ALA A 373 31.72 -2.45 2.55
CA ALA A 373 30.58 -1.99 1.77
C ALA A 373 30.93 -2.06 0.28
N ARG A 374 29.96 -2.48 -0.54
CA ARG A 374 30.07 -2.45 -2.00
C ARG A 374 30.30 -1.01 -2.49
N PRO A 375 30.84 -0.83 -3.71
CA PRO A 375 30.93 0.49 -4.31
C PRO A 375 29.55 1.17 -4.33
N ALA A 376 29.51 2.44 -3.90
CA ALA A 376 28.30 3.25 -3.89
C ALA A 376 27.52 3.28 -5.22
N PRO A 377 28.17 3.39 -6.42
CA PRO A 377 27.43 3.40 -7.68
C PRO A 377 26.67 2.09 -7.91
N ASP A 378 27.23 0.93 -7.53
CA ASP A 378 26.56 -0.37 -7.67
C ASP A 378 25.34 -0.47 -6.74
N ILE A 379 25.48 0.00 -5.50
CA ILE A 379 24.39 0.01 -4.51
C ILE A 379 23.23 0.88 -5.00
N VAL A 380 23.55 2.09 -5.49
CA VAL A 380 22.56 3.04 -5.98
C VAL A 380 21.91 2.54 -7.26
N ALA A 381 22.67 1.93 -8.18
CA ALA A 381 22.13 1.34 -9.40
C ALA A 381 21.18 0.17 -9.10
N ASP A 382 21.56 -0.76 -8.22
CA ASP A 382 20.71 -1.89 -7.81
C ASP A 382 19.43 -1.42 -7.10
N ALA A 383 19.48 -0.28 -6.41
CA ALA A 383 18.31 0.30 -5.77
C ALA A 383 17.38 1.06 -6.73
N GLY A 384 17.79 1.28 -7.99
CA GLY A 384 17.05 2.07 -8.99
C GLY A 384 17.35 3.57 -8.96
N GLY A 385 18.42 3.99 -8.29
CA GLY A 385 18.85 5.38 -8.15
C GLY A 385 18.73 5.94 -6.74
N VAL A 386 19.29 7.13 -6.52
CA VAL A 386 19.30 7.81 -5.20
C VAL A 386 17.87 8.06 -4.70
N ALA A 387 16.99 8.55 -5.57
CA ALA A 387 15.59 8.84 -5.25
C ALA A 387 14.84 7.57 -4.79
N GLU A 388 15.00 6.45 -5.51
CA GLU A 388 14.35 5.17 -5.19
C GLU A 388 14.86 4.56 -3.88
N LEU A 389 16.17 4.66 -3.62
CA LEU A 389 16.76 4.21 -2.37
C LEU A 389 16.25 5.04 -1.17
N VAL A 390 16.15 6.36 -1.34
CA VAL A 390 15.61 7.25 -0.29
C VAL A 390 14.12 7.02 -0.08
N GLN A 391 13.35 6.77 -1.15
CA GLN A 391 11.94 6.40 -1.05
C GLN A 391 11.77 5.06 -0.30
N THR A 392 12.66 4.10 -0.53
CA THR A 392 12.69 2.83 0.20
C THR A 392 12.99 3.03 1.68
N ALA A 393 13.97 3.89 2.02
CA ALA A 393 14.25 4.29 3.39
C ALA A 393 13.05 4.98 4.05
N TYR A 394 12.34 5.85 3.32
CA TYR A 394 11.10 6.48 3.80
C TYR A 394 10.03 5.43 4.14
N ARG A 395 9.77 4.47 3.26
CA ARG A 395 8.78 3.41 3.54
C ARG A 395 9.16 2.56 4.75
N LEU A 396 10.45 2.31 4.97
CA LEU A 396 10.95 1.65 6.19
C LEU A 396 10.60 2.46 7.45
N THR A 397 10.82 3.78 7.45
CA THR A 397 10.46 4.63 8.61
C THR A 397 8.98 4.61 8.94
N VAL A 398 8.12 4.60 7.91
CA VAL A 398 6.67 4.52 8.06
C VAL A 398 6.25 3.17 8.65
N ALA A 399 6.79 2.07 8.13
CA ALA A 399 6.49 0.74 8.66
C ALA A 399 6.96 0.59 10.12
N ASP A 400 8.16 1.09 10.44
CA ASP A 400 8.69 1.11 11.80
C ASP A 400 7.84 1.89 12.77
N TRP A 401 7.42 3.09 12.37
CA TRP A 401 6.55 3.92 13.18
C TRP A 401 5.24 3.20 13.48
N ARG A 402 4.63 2.55 12.47
CA ARG A 402 3.37 1.81 12.66
C ARG A 402 3.53 0.62 13.60
N ILE A 403 4.62 -0.13 13.49
CA ILE A 403 4.94 -1.22 14.43
C ILE A 403 5.07 -0.64 15.84
N ALA A 404 5.82 0.45 16.02
CA ALA A 404 6.03 1.07 17.33
C ALA A 404 4.73 1.61 17.93
N VAL A 405 3.79 2.12 17.12
CA VAL A 405 2.46 2.53 17.58
C VAL A 405 1.57 1.34 17.96
N ALA A 406 1.67 0.22 17.24
CA ALA A 406 0.90 -0.99 17.52
C ALA A 406 1.44 -1.80 18.70
N ALA A 407 2.75 -1.75 18.96
CA ALA A 407 3.41 -2.58 19.97
C ALA A 407 2.85 -2.44 21.39
N PRO A 408 2.50 -1.24 21.91
CA PRO A 408 1.84 -1.13 23.22
C PRO A 408 0.53 -1.93 23.34
N ARG A 409 -0.23 -2.03 22.24
CA ARG A 409 -1.46 -2.83 22.20
C ARG A 409 -1.14 -4.33 22.24
N ALA A 410 -0.11 -4.76 21.51
CA ALA A 410 0.39 -6.14 21.58
C ALA A 410 0.86 -6.50 22.99
N VAL A 411 1.66 -5.65 23.64
CA VAL A 411 2.13 -5.85 25.02
C VAL A 411 0.95 -5.99 25.99
N THR A 412 -0.07 -5.14 25.86
CA THR A 412 -1.28 -5.22 26.71
C THR A 412 -2.04 -6.53 26.48
N ALA A 413 -2.09 -7.04 25.24
CA ALA A 413 -2.77 -8.30 24.94
C ALA A 413 -2.08 -9.53 25.53
N ILE A 414 -0.76 -9.47 25.73
CA ILE A 414 0.07 -10.58 26.22
C ILE A 414 0.57 -10.40 27.66
N GLU A 415 0.20 -9.32 28.35
CA GLU A 415 0.79 -8.96 29.65
C GLU A 415 0.72 -10.08 30.70
N HIS A 416 -0.35 -10.88 30.68
CA HIS A 416 -0.58 -12.01 31.57
C HIS A 416 0.39 -13.20 31.34
N ARG A 417 1.11 -13.20 30.21
CA ARG A 417 2.08 -14.22 29.78
C ARG A 417 3.53 -13.80 29.99
N LEU A 418 3.76 -12.55 30.37
CA LEU A 418 5.10 -12.01 30.53
C LEU A 418 5.58 -12.24 31.97
N LEU A 419 6.74 -12.87 32.09
CA LEU A 419 7.44 -13.14 33.35
C LEU A 419 8.81 -12.46 33.36
N THR A 420 9.36 -12.24 34.54
CA THR A 420 10.69 -11.65 34.75
C THR A 420 11.41 -12.33 35.92
N ASP A 421 12.74 -12.25 35.93
CA ASP A 421 13.59 -12.73 37.02
C ASP A 421 14.49 -11.61 37.63
N VAL A 422 14.11 -10.34 37.43
CA VAL A 422 14.86 -9.15 37.90
C VAL A 422 14.81 -9.02 39.43
N PRO A 423 15.84 -9.45 40.18
CA PRO A 423 15.74 -9.71 41.63
C PRO A 423 15.19 -8.54 42.45
N GLU A 424 15.45 -7.31 42.03
CA GLU A 424 14.97 -6.07 42.64
C GLU A 424 13.44 -5.92 42.65
N HIS A 425 12.74 -6.71 41.84
CA HIS A 425 11.29 -6.73 41.70
C HIS A 425 10.66 -8.03 42.19
N CYS A 426 11.40 -8.93 42.85
CA CYS A 426 10.85 -10.18 43.34
C CYS A 426 9.83 -9.91 44.46
N PRO A 427 8.59 -10.44 44.37
CA PRO A 427 7.65 -10.37 45.49
C PRO A 427 8.24 -11.04 46.73
N ALA A 428 7.95 -10.50 47.92
CA ALA A 428 8.38 -11.09 49.18
C ALA A 428 7.90 -12.55 49.28
N ASP A 429 8.78 -13.44 49.75
CA ASP A 429 8.53 -14.88 49.90
C ASP A 429 8.12 -15.63 48.62
N HIS A 430 8.41 -15.10 47.42
CA HIS A 430 8.06 -15.78 46.18
C HIS A 430 8.91 -17.05 45.98
N PRO A 431 8.30 -18.25 45.90
CA PRO A 431 9.05 -19.51 45.88
C PRO A 431 9.66 -19.86 44.51
N TYR A 432 9.48 -19.02 43.49
CA TYR A 432 9.93 -19.29 42.12
C TYR A 432 10.83 -18.18 41.58
N ARG A 433 11.81 -18.55 40.73
CA ARG A 433 12.74 -17.60 40.09
C ARG A 433 12.05 -16.59 39.18
N PHE A 434 10.96 -16.98 38.53
CA PHE A 434 10.21 -16.14 37.59
C PHE A 434 8.86 -15.77 38.18
N TYR A 435 8.49 -14.50 38.06
CA TYR A 435 7.22 -13.92 38.50
C TYR A 435 6.69 -12.94 37.46
N GLN A 436 5.42 -12.57 37.59
CA GLN A 436 4.78 -11.61 36.70
C GLN A 436 5.45 -10.24 36.76
N LEU A 437 5.46 -9.54 35.62
CA LEU A 437 5.91 -8.16 35.59
C LEU A 437 4.98 -7.28 36.43
N HIS A 438 5.58 -6.38 37.20
CA HIS A 438 4.83 -5.36 37.91
C HIS A 438 4.24 -4.34 36.93
N GLY A 439 3.14 -3.67 37.30
CA GLY A 439 2.46 -2.68 36.45
C GLY A 439 3.41 -1.59 35.91
N HIS A 440 4.35 -1.11 36.73
CA HIS A 440 5.34 -0.12 36.31
C HIS A 440 6.36 -0.66 35.29
N GLN A 441 6.70 -1.96 35.33
CA GLN A 441 7.57 -2.59 34.33
C GLN A 441 6.82 -2.73 32.99
N LEU A 442 5.55 -3.15 33.02
CA LEU A 442 4.68 -3.20 31.84
C LEU A 442 4.46 -1.81 31.24
N GLU A 443 4.29 -0.78 32.06
CA GLU A 443 4.20 0.60 31.61
C GLU A 443 5.51 1.08 30.97
N ARG A 444 6.67 0.78 31.56
CA ARG A 444 7.99 1.10 30.96
C ARG A 444 8.21 0.40 29.62
N LEU A 445 7.76 -0.85 29.47
CA LEU A 445 7.81 -1.57 28.19
C LEU A 445 6.95 -0.87 27.14
N ARG A 446 5.70 -0.54 27.46
CA ARG A 446 4.79 0.16 26.53
C ARG A 446 5.30 1.56 26.16
N ASN A 447 5.76 2.32 27.14
CA ASN A 447 6.23 3.71 26.94
C ASN A 447 7.57 3.77 26.17
N SER A 448 8.35 2.69 26.13
CA SER A 448 9.62 2.62 25.39
C SER A 448 9.46 2.94 23.90
N PHE A 449 8.37 2.48 23.29
CA PHE A 449 8.10 2.66 21.86
C PHE A 449 7.82 4.12 21.48
N GLN A 450 7.50 5.01 22.44
CA GLN A 450 7.29 6.43 22.16
C GLN A 450 8.56 7.10 21.62
N GLN A 451 9.74 6.70 22.13
CA GLN A 451 11.03 7.21 21.66
C GLN A 451 11.31 6.76 20.23
N VAL A 452 10.97 5.51 19.90
CA VAL A 452 11.04 4.99 18.52
C VAL A 452 10.14 5.80 17.59
N CYS A 453 8.88 6.03 17.98
CA CYS A 453 7.95 6.83 17.18
C CYS A 453 8.51 8.24 16.88
N ALA A 454 9.06 8.92 17.88
CA ALA A 454 9.64 10.25 17.70
C ALA A 454 10.88 10.23 16.79
N ALA A 455 11.77 9.24 16.97
CA ALA A 455 12.97 9.11 16.15
C ALA A 455 12.65 8.79 14.68
N GLN A 456 11.68 7.90 14.44
CA GLN A 456 11.22 7.56 13.09
C GLN A 456 10.54 8.75 12.40
N GLN A 457 9.76 9.54 13.15
CA GLN A 457 9.15 10.76 12.63
C GLN A 457 10.20 11.80 12.23
N ALA A 458 11.23 12.01 13.05
CA ALA A 458 12.33 12.93 12.73
C ALA A 458 13.11 12.47 11.48
N ALA A 459 13.41 11.17 11.38
CA ALA A 459 14.05 10.60 10.20
C ALA A 459 13.19 10.79 8.94
N ALA A 460 11.89 10.50 9.01
CA ALA A 460 10.96 10.68 7.90
C ALA A 460 10.86 12.14 7.45
N GLN A 461 10.76 13.09 8.39
CA GLN A 461 10.76 14.53 8.10
C GLN A 461 12.03 14.96 7.37
N SER A 462 13.19 14.49 7.82
CA SER A 462 14.46 14.83 7.19
C SER A 462 14.59 14.25 5.78
N LEU A 463 14.10 13.03 5.54
CA LEU A 463 14.03 12.44 4.20
C LEU A 463 13.14 13.26 3.27
N LEU A 464 11.98 13.70 3.76
CA LEU A 464 11.05 14.54 2.98
C LEU A 464 11.61 15.93 2.69
N ALA A 465 12.42 16.49 3.59
CA ALA A 465 13.15 17.74 3.36
C ALA A 465 14.21 17.59 2.26
N ALA A 466 14.84 16.42 2.13
CA ALA A 466 15.79 16.13 1.06
C ALA A 466 15.13 15.84 -0.29
N ALA A 467 13.82 15.54 -0.32
CA ALA A 467 13.10 15.07 -1.50
C ALA A 467 13.27 15.94 -2.76
N PRO A 468 13.13 17.29 -2.68
CA PRO A 468 13.25 18.13 -3.87
C PRO A 468 14.65 18.11 -4.50
N ALA A 469 15.69 18.02 -3.66
CA ALA A 469 17.08 18.06 -4.11
C ALA A 469 17.51 16.78 -4.85
N ILE A 470 16.82 15.67 -4.61
CA ILE A 470 17.10 14.36 -5.24
C ILE A 470 16.00 13.91 -6.21
N GLY A 471 14.95 14.71 -6.41
CA GLY A 471 13.81 14.37 -7.26
C GLY A 471 12.97 13.20 -6.74
N MET A 472 12.89 12.98 -5.42
CA MET A 472 12.08 11.90 -4.85
C MET A 472 10.58 12.24 -4.94
N ASP A 473 9.77 11.31 -5.46
CA ASP A 473 8.31 11.43 -5.45
C ASP A 473 7.76 11.34 -4.02
N THR A 474 7.01 12.38 -3.62
CA THR A 474 6.39 12.53 -2.30
C THR A 474 4.91 12.15 -2.27
N SER A 475 4.33 11.70 -3.39
CA SER A 475 2.93 11.26 -3.48
C SER A 475 2.58 10.22 -2.43
N ARG A 476 3.48 9.25 -2.22
CA ARG A 476 3.31 8.24 -1.16
C ARG A 476 3.27 8.85 0.24
N ALA A 477 4.09 9.87 0.51
CA ALA A 477 4.15 10.50 1.82
C ALA A 477 2.85 11.23 2.19
N VAL A 478 2.17 11.83 1.21
CA VAL A 478 0.85 12.45 1.39
C VAL A 478 -0.20 11.40 1.78
N LEU A 479 -0.23 10.28 1.06
CA LEU A 479 -1.13 9.16 1.37
C LEU A 479 -0.85 8.60 2.76
N ASP A 480 0.43 8.44 3.11
CA ASP A 480 0.83 8.01 4.44
C ASP A 480 0.34 8.99 5.49
N ALA A 481 0.58 10.29 5.36
CA ALA A 481 0.09 11.28 6.32
C ALA A 481 -1.44 11.20 6.53
N ALA A 482 -2.23 10.95 5.48
CA ALA A 482 -3.67 10.72 5.61
C ALA A 482 -3.99 9.43 6.37
N ALA A 483 -3.33 8.31 6.04
CA ALA A 483 -3.50 7.03 6.72
C ALA A 483 -3.12 7.09 8.22
N HIS A 484 -2.10 7.87 8.59
CA HIS A 484 -1.66 8.02 9.98
C HIS A 484 -2.70 8.73 10.85
N ARG A 485 -3.47 9.67 10.31
CA ARG A 485 -4.60 10.31 11.03
C ARG A 485 -5.70 9.32 11.42
N HIS A 486 -5.81 8.21 10.69
CA HIS A 486 -6.75 7.13 11.03
C HIS A 486 -6.20 6.14 12.05
N ILE A 487 -4.87 6.08 12.21
CA ILE A 487 -4.18 5.24 13.20
C ILE A 487 -4.09 5.96 14.56
N THR A 488 -3.72 7.24 14.54
CA THR A 488 -3.65 8.10 15.73
C THR A 488 -4.25 9.48 15.45
N ALA A 489 -4.79 10.13 16.49
CA ALA A 489 -5.21 11.54 16.39
C ALA A 489 -4.04 12.53 16.23
N ARG A 490 -2.78 12.06 16.21
CA ARG A 490 -1.57 12.88 16.05
C ARG A 490 -1.20 13.03 14.57
N THR A 491 -0.56 14.15 14.23
CA THR A 491 -0.10 14.42 12.87
C THR A 491 1.24 13.74 12.58
N TRP A 492 1.29 12.98 11.48
CA TRP A 492 2.54 12.47 10.90
C TRP A 492 3.28 13.59 10.17
N ALA A 493 4.58 13.40 9.92
CA ALA A 493 5.51 14.33 9.27
C ALA A 493 4.84 15.25 8.22
N PRO A 494 5.03 16.58 8.30
CA PRO A 494 4.50 17.49 7.28
C PRO A 494 5.14 17.17 5.92
N VAL A 495 4.31 17.09 4.88
CA VAL A 495 4.79 16.94 3.51
C VAL A 495 4.95 18.33 2.90
N PRO A 496 6.09 18.65 2.27
CA PRO A 496 6.26 19.93 1.56
C PRO A 496 5.16 20.10 0.52
N ALA A 497 4.57 21.30 0.44
CA ALA A 497 3.60 21.59 -0.61
C ALA A 497 4.29 21.49 -1.99
N ALA A 498 3.81 20.58 -2.85
CA ALA A 498 4.28 20.53 -4.22
C ALA A 498 3.98 21.86 -4.91
N VAL A 499 4.99 22.52 -5.47
CA VAL A 499 4.79 23.68 -6.34
C VAL A 499 4.06 23.16 -7.57
N ALA A 500 2.78 23.53 -7.71
CA ALA A 500 2.00 23.12 -8.86
C ALA A 500 2.69 23.61 -10.15
N PRO A 501 2.96 22.76 -11.15
CA PRO A 501 3.38 23.23 -12.45
C PRO A 501 2.27 24.09 -13.04
N GLY A 502 2.58 25.38 -13.26
CA GLY A 502 1.83 26.36 -14.03
C GLY A 502 0.30 26.24 -13.96
N ALA A 503 -0.33 27.11 -13.17
CA ALA A 503 -1.71 27.48 -13.40
C ALA A 503 -1.84 28.03 -14.83
N ILE A 504 -2.11 27.17 -15.80
CA ILE A 504 -2.54 27.58 -17.14
C ILE A 504 -3.80 28.41 -16.90
N ALA A 505 -3.71 29.67 -17.30
CA ALA A 505 -4.77 30.65 -17.15
C ALA A 505 -6.11 30.04 -17.57
N ARG A 506 -7.08 30.09 -16.66
CA ARG A 506 -8.48 29.74 -16.91
C ARG A 506 -8.96 30.55 -18.12
N GLY A 507 -9.13 29.90 -19.26
CA GLY A 507 -10.00 30.43 -20.32
C GLY A 507 -11.44 30.47 -19.81
N PRO A 508 -12.29 31.38 -20.32
CA PRO A 508 -13.67 31.53 -19.86
C PRO A 508 -14.41 30.18 -20.00
N ALA A 509 -15.10 29.81 -18.92
CA ALA A 509 -15.90 28.60 -18.85
C ALA A 509 -16.96 28.64 -19.95
N VAL A 510 -16.81 27.79 -20.97
CA VAL A 510 -17.88 27.51 -21.93
C VAL A 510 -18.91 26.67 -21.17
N PRO A 511 -20.16 27.16 -20.97
CA PRO A 511 -21.20 26.35 -20.34
C PRO A 511 -21.49 25.13 -21.21
N PRO A 512 -21.91 23.99 -20.62
CA PRO A 512 -22.29 22.82 -21.39
C PRO A 512 -23.44 23.20 -22.36
N PRO A 513 -23.47 22.61 -23.58
CA PRO A 513 -24.59 22.83 -24.48
C PRO A 513 -25.89 22.41 -23.78
N THR A 514 -26.85 23.33 -23.75
CA THR A 514 -28.20 23.08 -23.28
C THR A 514 -28.81 21.94 -24.09
N ALA A 515 -29.38 20.94 -23.39
CA ALA A 515 -30.12 19.86 -24.03
C ALA A 515 -31.20 20.44 -24.96
N PRO A 516 -31.47 19.83 -26.14
CA PRO A 516 -32.55 20.28 -27.00
C PRO A 516 -33.87 20.19 -26.21
N GLY A 517 -34.47 21.36 -25.98
CA GLY A 517 -35.74 21.50 -25.27
C GLY A 517 -36.82 20.68 -25.95
N ARG A 518 -37.64 19.98 -25.15
CA ARG A 518 -38.89 19.38 -25.60
C ARG A 518 -39.71 20.45 -26.32
N GLY A 519 -40.01 20.20 -27.58
CA GLY A 519 -40.89 21.04 -28.38
C GLY A 519 -42.19 21.33 -27.64
N VAL A 520 -42.51 22.61 -27.56
CA VAL A 520 -43.85 23.13 -27.27
C VAL A 520 -44.76 22.60 -28.37
N ARG A 521 -45.76 21.79 -27.99
CA ARG A 521 -46.89 21.49 -28.88
C ARG A 521 -47.81 22.71 -28.87
N TRP A 522 -48.17 23.16 -30.06
CA TRP A 522 -49.26 24.12 -30.30
C TRP A 522 -50.59 23.56 -29.79
#